data_AF-A0A6N8UEP7-F1
#
_entry.id   AF-A0A6N8UEP7-F1
#
_cell.length_a   1.000
_cell.length_b   1.000
_cell.length_c   1.000
_cell.angle_alpha   90.00
_cell.angle_beta   90.00
_cell.angle_gamma   90.00
#
_symmetry.space_group_name_H-M   'P 1'
#
loop_
_entity.id
_entity.type
_entity.pdbx_description
1 polymer ?
#
loop_
_entity_poly.entity_id
_entity_poly.type
_entity_poly.pdbx_seq_one_letter_code
_entity_poly.pdbx_strand_id
1 'polypeptide(L)'
;MNRRSFIQKSAAATAFTALPAVSMLGKENTKKITILHTNDQHSRIEPFEVSDNNRYSNKGGFARRASLIDYIRQQENDVLLLDAGDIFQGTPYFNFYGGELEFKLMSKMNYDVATIGNHDFDNGLEGLQNQLPHASFDFVCANYNFTNTALEGQFKPYKIIEKNGIRIGIFGLGIELDGLVSKSLYKETKYLDPVEITQGITTELKNKKCDLIICLSHLGFEYKNEDKISDMVLAQKTKDIDLIIGGHTHTFLPAPVEEKNAEGKTVLINQVGWAGLYLGRIDFYLDPYTQQKSYAYNTMPIEANHIT
;
A
#
# COMPACT_ATOMS: atom_id res chain seq x y z
N MET A 1 -27.90 -18.77 -26.35
CA MET A 1 -26.59 -18.09 -26.34
C MET A 1 -26.53 -17.17 -25.14
N ASN A 2 -25.58 -17.42 -24.23
CA ASN A 2 -25.58 -16.94 -22.85
C ASN A 2 -25.06 -15.49 -22.70
N ARG A 3 -25.83 -14.66 -21.98
CA ARG A 3 -25.60 -13.24 -21.67
C ARG A 3 -24.49 -12.96 -20.63
N ARG A 4 -23.40 -13.75 -20.61
CA ARG A 4 -22.40 -13.72 -19.52
C ARG A 4 -20.96 -13.37 -19.91
N SER A 5 -20.70 -12.82 -21.09
CA SER A 5 -19.32 -12.57 -21.54
C SER A 5 -19.13 -11.21 -22.22
N PHE A 6 -19.48 -10.12 -21.54
CA PHE A 6 -19.13 -8.79 -22.03
C PHE A 6 -18.87 -7.87 -20.85
N ILE A 7 -17.63 -7.89 -20.35
CA ILE A 7 -16.75 -6.74 -20.06
C ILE A 7 -15.36 -7.39 -19.98
N GLN A 8 -14.57 -7.26 -21.05
CA GLN A 8 -13.15 -7.57 -21.06
C GLN A 8 -12.38 -6.26 -21.25
N LYS A 9 -11.60 -5.91 -20.23
CA LYS A 9 -10.26 -5.30 -20.24
C LYS A 9 -9.96 -4.30 -21.39
N SER A 10 -9.82 -3.02 -21.05
CA SER A 10 -9.10 -2.06 -21.89
C SER A 10 -7.73 -1.76 -21.27
N ALA A 11 -6.68 -2.26 -21.92
CA ALA A 11 -5.32 -1.77 -21.78
C ALA A 11 -5.04 -0.90 -23.02
N ALA A 12 -4.61 0.35 -22.83
CA ALA A 12 -4.00 1.13 -23.90
C ALA A 12 -3.07 2.18 -23.31
N ALA A 13 -1.77 2.00 -23.52
CA ALA A 13 -0.80 3.08 -23.47
C ALA A 13 -0.80 3.79 -24.82
N THR A 14 -1.05 5.11 -24.85
CA THR A 14 -0.06 6.19 -25.09
C THR A 14 -0.78 7.44 -25.61
N ALA A 15 -0.36 8.60 -25.09
CA ALA A 15 -0.56 9.97 -25.59
C ALA A 15 -1.95 10.63 -25.40
N PHE A 16 -1.90 11.83 -24.80
CA PHE A 16 -3.00 12.77 -24.59
C PHE A 16 -3.92 12.92 -25.81
N THR A 17 -5.09 12.28 -25.81
CA THR A 17 -6.33 12.79 -26.41
C THR A 17 -7.52 11.98 -25.91
N ALA A 18 -8.46 12.67 -25.26
CA ALA A 18 -9.84 12.27 -24.97
C ALA A 18 -10.08 10.84 -24.43
N LEU A 19 -10.28 10.75 -23.11
CA LEU A 19 -10.95 9.61 -22.46
C LEU A 19 -12.19 9.20 -23.28
N PRO A 20 -12.37 7.93 -23.67
CA PRO A 20 -13.69 7.45 -24.00
C PRO A 20 -14.50 7.56 -22.72
N ALA A 21 -15.44 8.50 -22.69
CA ALA A 21 -16.47 8.55 -21.68
C ALA A 21 -17.24 7.23 -21.77
N VAL A 22 -16.88 6.27 -20.92
CA VAL A 22 -17.77 5.17 -20.59
C VAL A 22 -18.98 5.86 -19.98
N SER A 23 -20.06 5.95 -20.75
CA SER A 23 -21.35 6.33 -20.21
C SER A 23 -21.77 5.22 -19.24
N MET A 24 -21.30 5.32 -18.00
CA MET A 24 -22.00 4.76 -16.86
C MET A 24 -23.32 5.51 -16.83
N LEU A 25 -24.31 4.99 -17.56
CA LEU A 25 -25.71 5.29 -17.28
C LEU A 25 -25.88 5.01 -15.77
N GLY A 26 -26.06 6.09 -15.02
CA GLY A 26 -25.90 6.13 -13.59
C GLY A 26 -26.71 5.04 -12.90
N LYS A 27 -26.02 4.22 -12.09
CA LYS A 27 -26.62 3.85 -10.81
C LYS A 27 -26.34 5.03 -9.89
N GLU A 28 -27.34 5.87 -9.68
CA GLU A 28 -27.28 7.08 -8.84
C GLU A 28 -26.77 6.82 -7.39
N ASN A 29 -26.54 5.56 -6.99
CA ASN A 29 -26.15 5.18 -5.64
C ASN A 29 -24.82 4.41 -5.53
N THR A 30 -24.00 4.32 -6.58
CA THR A 30 -22.68 3.65 -6.46
C THR A 30 -21.74 4.48 -5.58
N LYS A 31 -21.28 3.90 -4.47
CA LYS A 31 -20.30 4.56 -3.59
C LYS A 31 -18.89 4.39 -4.18
N LYS A 32 -18.08 5.44 -4.08
CA LYS A 32 -16.69 5.44 -4.55
C LYS A 32 -15.72 5.69 -3.39
N ILE A 33 -14.61 4.96 -3.39
CA ILE A 33 -13.42 5.25 -2.57
C ILE A 33 -12.19 5.19 -3.47
N THR A 34 -11.33 6.19 -3.37
CA THR A 34 -10.03 6.24 -4.05
C THR A 34 -8.94 5.85 -3.07
N ILE A 35 -8.19 4.81 -3.41
CA ILE A 35 -7.03 4.32 -2.66
C ILE A 35 -5.78 4.76 -3.39
N LEU A 36 -5.03 5.68 -2.79
CA LEU A 36 -3.69 6.06 -3.19
C LEU A 36 -2.67 5.26 -2.38
N HIS A 37 -1.57 4.85 -2.99
CA HIS A 37 -0.56 4.11 -2.26
C HIS A 37 0.87 4.30 -2.76
N THR A 38 1.80 4.11 -1.82
CA THR A 38 3.24 4.02 -2.05
C THR A 38 3.83 2.85 -1.28
N ASN A 39 5.08 2.52 -1.60
CA ASN A 39 5.87 1.50 -0.94
C ASN A 39 7.37 1.82 -1.15
N ASP A 40 8.23 1.28 -0.29
CA ASP A 40 9.69 1.28 -0.45
C ASP A 40 10.26 2.68 -0.75
N GLN A 41 9.86 3.67 0.06
CA GLN A 41 10.23 5.07 -0.18
C GLN A 41 11.73 5.32 0.00
N HIS A 42 12.37 4.55 0.86
CA HIS A 42 13.80 4.54 1.08
C HIS A 42 14.43 5.91 1.30
N SER A 43 13.80 6.74 2.13
CA SER A 43 14.28 8.09 2.44
C SER A 43 14.54 8.96 1.18
N ARG A 44 13.90 8.68 0.04
CA ARG A 44 14.06 9.46 -1.19
C ARG A 44 13.28 10.77 -1.12
N ILE A 45 13.76 11.69 -0.28
CA ILE A 45 13.13 13.00 -0.04
C ILE A 45 13.17 13.87 -1.29
N GLU A 46 14.33 13.93 -1.95
CA GLU A 46 14.53 14.70 -3.17
C GLU A 46 14.30 13.85 -4.43
N PRO A 47 13.92 14.47 -5.56
CA PRO A 47 13.94 13.80 -6.85
C PRO A 47 15.33 13.25 -7.19
N PHE A 48 15.38 12.24 -8.04
CA PHE A 48 16.65 11.81 -8.62
C PHE A 48 17.25 12.92 -9.48
N GLU A 49 18.57 13.09 -9.37
CA GLU A 49 19.32 14.10 -10.12
C GLU A 49 19.14 13.94 -11.63
N VAL A 50 19.19 15.07 -12.34
CA VAL A 50 19.11 15.10 -13.80
C VAL A 50 20.40 14.48 -14.37
N SER A 51 20.24 13.37 -15.09
CA SER A 51 21.35 12.68 -15.75
C SER A 51 20.86 11.92 -16.98
N ASP A 52 21.61 12.00 -18.08
CA ASP A 52 21.28 11.31 -19.33
C ASP A 52 21.34 9.78 -19.23
N ASN A 53 22.08 9.26 -18.25
CA ASN A 53 22.28 7.82 -18.04
C ASN A 53 21.41 7.23 -16.92
N ASN A 54 20.50 8.03 -16.34
CA ASN A 54 19.61 7.57 -15.28
C ASN A 54 18.17 7.46 -15.79
N ARG A 55 17.64 6.23 -15.87
CA ARG A 55 16.23 5.99 -16.28
C ARG A 55 15.19 6.65 -15.37
N TYR A 56 15.62 7.08 -14.18
CA TYR A 56 14.81 7.78 -13.18
C TYR A 56 15.14 9.27 -13.08
N SER A 57 15.97 9.79 -13.98
CA SER A 57 16.36 11.20 -14.05
C SER A 57 15.16 12.13 -13.87
N ASN A 58 15.29 13.05 -12.91
CA ASN A 58 14.27 14.04 -12.59
C ASN A 58 12.90 13.46 -12.16
N LYS A 59 12.85 12.28 -11.54
CA LYS A 59 11.62 11.66 -11.01
C LYS A 59 11.64 11.52 -9.50
N GLY A 60 10.46 11.35 -8.92
CA GLY A 60 10.24 11.15 -7.49
C GLY A 60 10.33 12.42 -6.66
N GLY A 61 10.65 12.26 -5.37
CA GLY A 61 10.72 13.33 -4.40
C GLY A 61 9.38 13.65 -3.73
N PHE A 62 9.46 14.01 -2.45
CA PHE A 62 8.30 14.19 -1.58
C PHE A 62 7.47 15.42 -1.95
N ALA A 63 8.09 16.53 -2.35
CA ALA A 63 7.36 17.74 -2.74
C ALA A 63 6.46 17.53 -3.98
N ARG A 64 6.96 16.83 -4.99
CA ARG A 64 6.20 16.49 -6.21
C ARG A 64 5.08 15.50 -5.90
N ARG A 65 5.37 14.52 -5.04
CA ARG A 65 4.36 13.58 -4.56
C ARG A 65 3.23 14.29 -3.82
N ALA A 66 3.56 15.20 -2.90
CA ALA A 66 2.57 16.01 -2.19
C ALA A 66 1.68 16.78 -3.17
N SER A 67 2.27 17.43 -4.16
CA SER A 67 1.52 18.19 -5.19
C SER A 67 0.56 17.30 -5.98
N LEU A 68 1.01 16.10 -6.40
CA LEU A 68 0.14 15.14 -7.11
C LEU A 68 -0.99 14.62 -6.21
N ILE A 69 -0.71 14.30 -4.94
CA ILE A 69 -1.72 13.85 -3.98
C ILE A 69 -2.77 14.95 -3.75
N ASP A 70 -2.33 16.19 -3.55
CA ASP A 70 -3.22 17.33 -3.33
C ASP A 70 -4.08 17.61 -4.56
N TYR A 71 -3.50 17.53 -5.76
CA TYR A 71 -4.26 17.60 -7.01
C TYR A 71 -5.36 16.54 -7.07
N ILE A 72 -5.06 15.28 -6.71
CA ILE A 72 -6.07 14.20 -6.70
C ILE A 72 -7.16 14.48 -5.65
N ARG A 73 -6.80 14.94 -4.46
CA ARG A 73 -7.75 15.29 -3.39
C ARG A 73 -8.67 16.46 -3.74
N GLN A 74 -8.26 17.35 -4.66
CA GLN A 74 -9.14 18.39 -5.19
C GLN A 74 -10.20 17.83 -6.16
N GLN A 75 -9.94 16.68 -6.77
CA GLN A 75 -10.86 16.04 -7.72
C GLN A 75 -11.69 14.91 -7.09
N GLU A 76 -11.26 14.38 -5.95
CA GLU A 76 -11.84 13.21 -5.30
C GLU A 76 -12.15 13.51 -3.83
N ASN A 77 -13.42 13.32 -3.43
CA ASN A 77 -13.85 13.61 -2.06
C ASN A 77 -13.36 12.54 -1.06
N ASP A 78 -13.36 11.29 -1.48
CA ASP A 78 -13.17 10.14 -0.61
C ASP A 78 -11.86 9.41 -0.95
N VAL A 79 -10.75 9.97 -0.44
CA VAL A 79 -9.40 9.44 -0.67
C VAL A 79 -8.81 8.83 0.60
N LEU A 80 -8.18 7.66 0.48
CA LEU A 80 -7.24 7.12 1.46
C LEU A 80 -5.83 7.08 0.85
N LEU A 81 -4.82 7.44 1.62
CA LEU A 81 -3.42 7.38 1.24
C LEU A 81 -2.68 6.38 2.14
N LEU A 82 -2.17 5.31 1.56
CA LEU A 82 -1.62 4.16 2.27
C LEU A 82 -0.14 3.95 1.93
N ASP A 83 0.63 3.36 2.85
CA ASP A 83 2.03 3.00 2.59
C ASP A 83 2.35 1.55 2.98
N ALA A 84 3.09 0.86 2.12
CA ALA A 84 3.43 -0.55 2.33
C ALA A 84 4.75 -0.78 3.09
N GLY A 85 5.36 0.23 3.72
CA GLY A 85 6.58 0.08 4.52
C GLY A 85 7.87 0.33 3.74
N ASP A 86 9.01 0.16 4.43
CA ASP A 86 10.35 0.63 4.01
C ASP A 86 10.33 2.13 3.68
N ILE A 87 9.82 2.88 4.65
CA ILE A 87 9.83 4.34 4.61
C ILE A 87 11.28 4.83 4.82
N PHE A 88 11.99 4.16 5.71
CA PHE A 88 13.36 4.47 6.13
C PHE A 88 14.43 3.86 5.21
N GLN A 89 15.69 4.24 5.50
CA GLN A 89 16.93 3.82 4.87
C GLN A 89 17.05 4.09 3.36
N GLY A 90 18.19 4.62 2.90
CA GLY A 90 18.50 4.67 1.46
C GLY A 90 19.09 5.98 0.95
N THR A 91 19.02 7.05 1.74
CA THR A 91 19.73 8.31 1.48
C THR A 91 20.38 8.85 2.75
N PRO A 92 21.32 9.82 2.65
CA PRO A 92 21.90 10.47 3.83
C PRO A 92 20.86 11.12 4.75
N TYR A 93 19.66 11.48 4.27
CA TYR A 93 18.61 12.05 5.12
C TYR A 93 18.29 11.14 6.32
N PHE A 94 18.12 9.84 6.09
CA PHE A 94 17.88 8.89 7.18
C PHE A 94 19.05 8.84 8.18
N ASN A 95 20.29 8.89 7.70
CA ASN A 95 21.47 8.86 8.57
C ASN A 95 21.56 10.10 9.48
N PHE A 96 21.11 11.26 8.99
CA PHE A 96 21.16 12.52 9.74
C PHE A 96 19.92 12.72 10.65
N TYR A 97 18.73 12.34 10.18
CA TYR A 97 17.46 12.63 10.86
C TYR A 97 16.79 11.42 11.51
N GLY A 98 17.33 10.21 11.31
CA GLY A 98 16.89 8.99 11.99
C GLY A 98 15.47 8.52 11.68
N GLY A 99 14.80 9.09 10.67
CA GLY A 99 13.40 8.82 10.31
C GLY A 99 12.42 9.96 10.62
N GLU A 100 12.84 10.98 11.39
CA GLU A 100 11.99 12.10 11.79
C GLU A 100 11.44 12.87 10.56
N LEU A 101 12.31 13.13 9.59
CA LEU A 101 11.99 13.92 8.41
C LEU A 101 10.95 13.21 7.54
N GLU A 102 11.13 11.92 7.32
CA GLU A 102 10.24 11.05 6.53
C GLU A 102 8.82 11.08 7.11
N PHE A 103 8.68 10.82 8.41
CA PHE A 103 7.37 10.81 9.07
C PHE A 103 6.73 12.19 9.12
N LYS A 104 7.50 13.27 9.34
CA LYS A 104 6.95 14.63 9.28
C LYS A 104 6.42 14.97 7.89
N LEU A 105 7.14 14.59 6.83
CA LEU A 105 6.69 14.88 5.47
C LEU A 105 5.48 14.02 5.07
N MET A 106 5.46 12.74 5.43
CA MET A 106 4.27 11.88 5.23
C MET A 106 3.06 12.40 6.02
N SER A 107 3.27 12.87 7.25
CA SER A 107 2.22 13.52 8.05
C SER A 107 1.67 14.77 7.38
N LYS A 108 2.55 15.61 6.81
CA LYS A 108 2.14 16.78 6.02
C LYS A 108 1.35 16.40 4.76
N MET A 109 1.64 15.24 4.17
CA MET A 109 0.86 14.67 3.06
C MET A 109 -0.41 13.96 3.52
N ASN A 110 -0.72 13.96 4.82
CA ASN A 110 -1.88 13.28 5.40
C ASN A 110 -1.99 11.81 4.94
N TYR A 111 -0.92 11.02 5.09
CA TYR A 111 -1.07 9.55 5.00
C TYR A 111 -2.11 9.09 6.04
N ASP A 112 -2.83 8.02 5.74
CA ASP A 112 -3.88 7.49 6.62
C ASP A 112 -3.39 6.30 7.44
N VAL A 113 -2.74 5.35 6.77
CA VAL A 113 -2.24 4.11 7.37
C VAL A 113 -0.97 3.62 6.66
N ALA A 114 0.02 3.17 7.42
CA ALA A 114 1.20 2.47 6.91
C ALA A 114 1.37 1.08 7.57
N THR A 115 2.09 0.18 6.93
CA THR A 115 2.70 -1.00 7.59
C THR A 115 4.20 -0.78 7.79
N ILE A 116 4.87 -1.78 8.35
CA ILE A 116 6.30 -1.76 8.69
C ILE A 116 7.04 -2.69 7.72
N GLY A 117 8.10 -2.19 7.11
CA GLY A 117 9.05 -2.96 6.33
C GLY A 117 10.30 -3.34 7.10
N ASN A 118 11.21 -4.09 6.47
CA ASN A 118 12.43 -4.54 7.14
C ASN A 118 13.39 -3.39 7.45
N HIS A 119 13.47 -2.38 6.58
CA HIS A 119 14.38 -1.23 6.77
C HIS A 119 13.89 -0.25 7.83
N ASP A 120 12.62 -0.34 8.25
CA ASP A 120 12.12 0.46 9.35
C ASP A 120 12.76 0.04 10.71
N PHE A 121 13.45 -1.11 10.75
CA PHE A 121 14.24 -1.60 11.89
C PHE A 121 15.72 -1.19 11.86
N ASP A 122 16.19 -0.46 10.85
CA ASP A 122 17.64 -0.21 10.66
C ASP A 122 18.28 0.60 11.80
N ASN A 123 17.51 1.46 12.47
CA ASN A 123 17.93 2.16 13.69
C ASN A 123 17.55 1.42 14.98
N GLY A 124 17.13 0.16 14.88
CA GLY A 124 16.62 -0.65 15.98
C GLY A 124 15.22 -0.25 16.44
N LEU A 125 14.68 -1.02 17.38
CA LEU A 125 13.34 -0.82 17.92
C LEU A 125 13.17 0.55 18.58
N GLU A 126 14.18 1.01 19.32
CA GLU A 126 14.19 2.31 19.98
C GLU A 126 14.25 3.45 18.94
N GLY A 127 15.01 3.25 17.86
CA GLY A 127 15.06 4.18 16.74
C GLY A 127 13.67 4.42 16.15
N LEU A 128 12.98 3.33 15.78
CA LEU A 128 11.60 3.41 15.26
C LEU A 128 10.64 4.02 16.31
N GLN A 129 10.69 3.55 17.56
CA GLN A 129 9.83 4.05 18.63
C GLN A 129 9.94 5.56 18.80
N ASN A 130 11.16 6.10 18.80
CA ASN A 130 11.41 7.53 18.95
C ASN A 130 10.85 8.37 17.81
N GLN A 131 10.68 7.79 16.61
CA GLN A 131 10.12 8.50 15.47
C GLN A 131 8.59 8.46 15.42
N LEU A 132 7.93 7.44 15.99
CA LEU A 132 6.47 7.30 15.94
C LEU A 132 5.67 8.57 16.32
N PRO A 133 6.08 9.41 17.31
CA PRO A 133 5.39 10.67 17.61
C PRO A 133 5.34 11.69 16.46
N HIS A 134 6.18 11.53 15.43
CA HIS A 134 6.20 12.39 14.24
C HIS A 134 5.27 11.92 13.12
N ALA A 135 4.66 10.75 13.26
CA ALA A 135 3.65 10.23 12.34
C ALA A 135 2.25 10.60 12.84
N SER A 136 1.54 11.45 12.10
CA SER A 136 0.12 11.78 12.35
C SER A 136 -0.84 10.77 11.72
N PHE A 137 -0.33 9.59 11.38
CA PHE A 137 -1.02 8.50 10.70
C PHE A 137 -0.79 7.20 11.47
N ASP A 138 -1.66 6.23 11.28
CA ASP A 138 -1.59 4.99 12.04
C ASP A 138 -0.67 3.97 11.39
N PHE A 139 0.03 3.20 12.21
CA PHE A 139 0.72 1.99 11.76
C PHE A 139 -0.10 0.75 12.09
N VAL A 140 -0.18 -0.18 11.14
CA VAL A 140 -0.75 -1.52 11.34
C VAL A 140 0.31 -2.59 11.09
N CYS A 141 0.39 -3.57 11.98
CA CYS A 141 1.24 -4.74 11.80
C CYS A 141 0.68 -5.89 12.63
N ALA A 142 0.35 -7.00 11.98
CA ALA A 142 -0.35 -8.11 12.60
C ALA A 142 0.53 -9.32 12.90
N ASN A 143 1.58 -9.54 12.11
CA ASN A 143 2.40 -10.75 12.16
C ASN A 143 3.76 -10.54 12.84
N TYR A 144 3.98 -9.38 13.47
CA TYR A 144 5.06 -9.19 14.43
C TYR A 144 4.51 -9.14 15.84
N ASN A 145 5.05 -10.00 16.71
CA ASN A 145 4.81 -9.94 18.13
C ASN A 145 6.00 -9.24 18.81
N PHE A 146 5.74 -8.05 19.35
CA PHE A 146 6.69 -7.18 20.01
C PHE A 146 6.76 -7.36 21.54
N THR A 147 6.22 -8.44 22.09
CA THR A 147 6.26 -8.71 23.55
C THR A 147 7.71 -8.69 24.06
N ASN A 148 7.94 -8.01 25.18
CA ASN A 148 9.25 -7.75 25.80
C ASN A 148 10.19 -6.86 24.98
N THR A 149 9.66 -6.02 24.10
CA THR A 149 10.46 -5.08 23.31
C THR A 149 10.01 -3.64 23.50
N ALA A 150 10.81 -2.68 23.03
CA ALA A 150 10.44 -1.25 23.05
C ALA A 150 9.15 -0.95 22.28
N LEU A 151 8.77 -1.79 21.30
CA LEU A 151 7.57 -1.60 20.48
C LEU A 151 6.34 -2.38 20.98
N GLU A 152 6.41 -2.95 22.20
CA GLU A 152 5.27 -3.65 22.79
C GLU A 152 4.03 -2.73 22.87
N GLY A 153 2.91 -3.19 22.30
CA GLY A 153 1.65 -2.47 22.28
C GLY A 153 1.59 -1.24 21.38
N GLN A 154 2.63 -0.94 20.60
CA GLN A 154 2.66 0.25 19.74
C GLN A 154 1.81 0.09 18.47
N PHE A 155 1.74 -1.11 17.91
CA PHE A 155 1.07 -1.37 16.63
C PHE A 155 -0.20 -2.20 16.82
N LYS A 156 -1.27 -1.76 16.17
CA LYS A 156 -2.50 -2.54 16.08
C LYS A 156 -2.41 -3.50 14.89
N PRO A 157 -3.07 -4.68 14.95
CA PRO A 157 -3.07 -5.58 13.80
C PRO A 157 -3.79 -4.98 12.59
N TYR A 158 -4.83 -4.18 12.83
CA TYR A 158 -5.62 -3.52 11.80
C TYR A 158 -6.27 -2.23 12.30
N LYS A 159 -6.79 -1.44 11.35
CA LYS A 159 -7.63 -0.25 11.55
C LYS A 159 -8.89 -0.39 10.69
N ILE A 160 -10.01 0.12 11.18
CA ILE A 160 -11.22 0.26 10.39
C ILE A 160 -11.44 1.74 10.15
N ILE A 161 -11.59 2.13 8.88
CA ILE A 161 -11.92 3.49 8.46
C ILE A 161 -13.28 3.45 7.77
N GLU A 162 -14.16 4.39 8.12
CA GLU A 162 -15.42 4.58 7.42
C GLU A 162 -15.37 5.88 6.63
N LYS A 163 -15.61 5.79 5.31
CA LYS A 163 -15.56 6.93 4.39
C LYS A 163 -16.57 6.72 3.27
N ASN A 164 -17.35 7.74 2.91
CA ASN A 164 -18.54 7.60 2.04
C ASN A 164 -19.54 6.50 2.47
N GLY A 165 -19.62 6.20 3.77
CA GLY A 165 -20.38 5.07 4.29
C GLY A 165 -19.90 3.70 3.76
N ILE A 166 -18.65 3.59 3.31
CA ILE A 166 -17.94 2.34 3.04
C ILE A 166 -17.07 2.06 4.25
N ARG A 167 -17.22 0.88 4.86
CA ARG A 167 -16.40 0.44 5.98
C ARG A 167 -15.21 -0.38 5.50
N ILE A 168 -14.00 0.15 5.68
CA ILE A 168 -12.76 -0.36 5.11
C ILE A 168 -11.88 -0.90 6.24
N GLY A 169 -11.64 -2.21 6.25
CA GLY A 169 -10.69 -2.84 7.16
C GLY A 169 -9.30 -2.88 6.53
N ILE A 170 -8.30 -2.34 7.22
CA ILE A 170 -6.91 -2.22 6.73
C ILE A 170 -6.01 -2.91 7.74
N PHE A 171 -5.29 -3.94 7.35
CA PHE A 171 -4.35 -4.66 8.21
C PHE A 171 -2.96 -4.72 7.59
N GLY A 172 -1.94 -4.94 8.43
CA GLY A 172 -0.54 -4.89 7.99
C GLY A 172 0.20 -6.20 8.18
N LEU A 173 1.10 -6.54 7.26
CA LEU A 173 2.03 -7.65 7.37
C LEU A 173 3.45 -7.17 7.07
N GLY A 174 4.42 -7.65 7.84
CA GLY A 174 5.86 -7.47 7.57
C GLY A 174 6.51 -8.76 7.07
N ILE A 175 7.69 -8.68 6.46
CA ILE A 175 8.50 -9.83 6.02
C ILE A 175 9.20 -10.54 7.18
N GLU A 176 9.57 -11.81 7.02
CA GLU A 176 10.46 -12.46 7.98
C GLU A 176 11.81 -11.74 8.09
N LEU A 177 12.17 -11.30 9.31
CA LEU A 177 13.35 -10.47 9.53
C LEU A 177 14.66 -11.26 9.60
N ASP A 178 14.60 -12.56 9.90
CA ASP A 178 15.81 -13.39 9.97
C ASP A 178 16.49 -13.47 8.60
N GLY A 179 17.79 -13.23 8.58
CA GLY A 179 18.57 -13.10 7.33
C GLY A 179 18.43 -11.78 6.58
N LEU A 180 17.51 -10.89 6.97
CA LEU A 180 17.35 -9.54 6.38
C LEU A 180 17.83 -8.42 7.32
N VAL A 181 17.53 -8.56 8.61
CA VAL A 181 17.85 -7.58 9.65
C VAL A 181 18.72 -8.25 10.71
N SER A 182 19.70 -7.53 11.25
CA SER A 182 20.53 -8.06 12.34
C SER A 182 19.68 -8.34 13.58
N LYS A 183 19.85 -9.52 14.21
CA LYS A 183 19.10 -9.92 15.42
C LYS A 183 19.15 -8.90 16.55
N SER A 184 20.25 -8.16 16.67
CA SER A 184 20.42 -7.09 17.64
C SER A 184 19.48 -5.90 17.45
N LEU A 185 18.92 -5.70 16.25
CA LEU A 185 18.05 -4.57 15.89
C LEU A 185 16.58 -4.88 16.11
N TYR A 186 16.13 -6.13 15.88
CA TYR A 186 14.73 -6.53 16.10
C TYR A 186 14.50 -7.34 17.39
N LYS A 187 15.56 -7.69 18.12
CA LYS A 187 15.52 -8.25 19.49
C LYS A 187 14.56 -9.43 19.63
N GLU A 188 13.69 -9.44 20.65
CA GLU A 188 12.72 -10.49 20.95
C GLU A 188 11.52 -10.50 19.99
N THR A 189 11.44 -9.59 19.00
CA THR A 189 10.35 -9.55 18.02
C THR A 189 10.22 -10.91 17.33
N LYS A 190 9.02 -11.49 17.40
CA LYS A 190 8.70 -12.78 16.78
C LYS A 190 7.91 -12.57 15.51
N TYR A 191 8.31 -13.27 14.47
CA TYR A 191 7.55 -13.41 13.24
C TYR A 191 6.50 -14.50 13.41
N LEU A 192 5.25 -14.18 13.08
CA LEU A 192 4.11 -15.10 13.11
C LEU A 192 3.74 -15.49 11.69
N ASP A 193 3.15 -16.67 11.51
CA ASP A 193 2.72 -17.13 10.19
C ASP A 193 1.71 -16.15 9.57
N PRO A 194 2.04 -15.50 8.44
CA PRO A 194 1.18 -14.47 7.86
C PRO A 194 -0.12 -15.03 7.30
N VAL A 195 -0.19 -16.30 6.90
CA VAL A 195 -1.42 -16.91 6.36
C VAL A 195 -2.43 -17.11 7.48
N GLU A 196 -2.01 -17.71 8.60
CA GLU A 196 -2.83 -17.94 9.78
C GLU A 196 -3.34 -16.62 10.36
N ILE A 197 -2.44 -15.65 10.56
CA ILE A 197 -2.79 -14.32 11.09
C ILE A 197 -3.79 -13.61 10.18
N THR A 198 -3.55 -13.66 8.86
CA THR A 198 -4.45 -13.06 7.88
C THR A 198 -5.84 -13.67 7.96
N GLN A 199 -5.97 -14.99 8.03
CA GLN A 199 -7.28 -15.63 8.08
C GLN A 199 -8.05 -15.27 9.37
N GLY A 200 -7.36 -15.12 10.51
CA GLY A 200 -7.97 -14.63 11.75
C GLY A 200 -8.49 -13.19 11.59
N ILE A 201 -7.67 -12.30 11.03
CA ILE A 201 -8.02 -10.88 10.84
C ILE A 201 -9.15 -10.69 9.85
N THR A 202 -9.10 -11.35 8.69
CA THR A 202 -10.15 -11.19 7.67
C THR A 202 -11.49 -11.69 8.21
N THR A 203 -11.50 -12.81 8.96
CA THR A 203 -12.70 -13.28 9.67
C THR A 203 -13.26 -12.22 10.62
N GLU A 204 -12.42 -11.59 11.44
CA GLU A 204 -12.86 -10.54 12.36
C GLU A 204 -13.41 -9.31 11.61
N LEU A 205 -12.71 -8.84 10.57
CA LEU A 205 -13.13 -7.69 9.76
C LEU A 205 -14.46 -7.94 9.04
N LYS A 206 -14.68 -9.17 8.52
CA LYS A 206 -15.97 -9.59 7.95
C LYS A 206 -17.09 -9.61 9.00
N ASN A 207 -16.81 -10.10 10.21
CA ASN A 207 -17.77 -10.08 11.33
C ASN A 207 -18.12 -8.64 11.74
N LYS A 208 -17.15 -7.73 11.66
CA LYS A 208 -17.34 -6.28 11.84
C LYS A 208 -17.99 -5.57 10.66
N LYS A 209 -18.46 -6.31 9.65
CA LYS A 209 -19.18 -5.80 8.48
C LYS A 209 -18.34 -4.82 7.64
N CYS A 210 -17.04 -5.08 7.52
CA CYS A 210 -16.23 -4.34 6.54
C CYS A 210 -16.66 -4.71 5.12
N ASP A 211 -16.90 -3.67 4.32
CA ASP A 211 -17.26 -3.76 2.92
C ASP A 211 -16.04 -4.05 2.07
N LEU A 212 -14.88 -3.47 2.42
CA LEU A 212 -13.61 -3.64 1.73
C LEU A 212 -12.52 -4.06 2.74
N ILE A 213 -11.71 -5.06 2.41
CA ILE A 213 -10.57 -5.49 3.22
C ILE A 213 -9.27 -5.32 2.42
N ILE A 214 -8.37 -4.49 2.94
CA ILE A 214 -7.08 -4.14 2.35
C ILE A 214 -5.95 -4.69 3.23
N CYS A 215 -5.01 -5.42 2.63
CA CYS A 215 -3.74 -5.80 3.24
C CYS A 215 -2.65 -4.82 2.80
N LEU A 216 -1.98 -4.18 3.75
CA LEU A 216 -0.71 -3.49 3.53
C LEU A 216 0.39 -4.51 3.81
N SER A 217 0.98 -5.05 2.75
CA SER A 217 1.92 -6.15 2.83
C SER A 217 3.33 -5.69 2.50
N HIS A 218 4.27 -5.99 3.38
CA HIS A 218 5.69 -5.90 3.11
C HIS A 218 6.31 -7.28 2.84
N LEU A 219 5.52 -8.27 2.39
CA LEU A 219 6.01 -9.63 2.13
C LEU A 219 6.77 -9.78 0.81
N GLY A 220 6.62 -8.83 -0.11
CA GLY A 220 7.14 -8.95 -1.47
C GLY A 220 6.14 -9.59 -2.43
N PHE A 221 6.16 -9.13 -3.67
CA PHE A 221 5.20 -9.53 -4.70
C PHE A 221 5.27 -11.04 -5.02
N GLU A 222 6.44 -11.53 -5.42
CA GLU A 222 6.66 -12.92 -5.83
C GLU A 222 8.15 -13.29 -5.70
N TYR A 223 8.44 -14.54 -5.34
CA TYR A 223 9.79 -15.07 -5.24
C TYR A 223 9.96 -16.32 -6.10
N LYS A 224 11.20 -16.61 -6.51
CA LYS A 224 11.53 -17.85 -7.24
C LYS A 224 11.29 -19.12 -6.43
N ASN A 225 11.37 -19.01 -5.10
CA ASN A 225 11.05 -20.10 -4.20
C ASN A 225 9.56 -20.00 -3.84
N GLU A 226 8.76 -20.92 -4.39
CA GLU A 226 7.30 -20.97 -4.15
C GLU A 226 6.94 -21.26 -2.69
N ASP A 227 7.86 -21.84 -1.91
CA ASP A 227 7.66 -22.06 -0.48
C ASP A 227 7.79 -20.77 0.33
N LYS A 228 8.48 -19.74 -0.20
CA LYS A 228 8.58 -18.44 0.46
C LYS A 228 7.27 -17.70 0.29
N ILE A 229 6.67 -17.32 1.42
CA ILE A 229 5.46 -16.50 1.41
C ILE A 229 5.72 -15.17 0.67
N SER A 230 4.78 -14.79 -0.18
CA SER A 230 4.73 -13.55 -0.96
C SER A 230 3.27 -13.10 -1.07
N ASP A 231 3.01 -11.94 -1.65
CA ASP A 231 1.65 -11.42 -1.88
C ASP A 231 0.82 -12.36 -2.75
N MET A 232 1.43 -12.94 -3.80
CA MET A 232 0.78 -13.93 -4.67
C MET A 232 0.36 -15.19 -3.89
N VAL A 233 1.28 -15.74 -3.09
CA VAL A 233 1.03 -16.94 -2.29
C VAL A 233 0.02 -16.65 -1.16
N LEU A 234 0.10 -15.47 -0.54
CA LEU A 234 -0.85 -15.04 0.49
C LEU A 234 -2.26 -14.96 -0.09
N ALA A 235 -2.43 -14.32 -1.24
CA ALA A 235 -3.72 -14.24 -1.91
C ALA A 235 -4.31 -15.63 -2.15
N GLN A 236 -3.52 -16.56 -2.70
CA GLN A 236 -3.95 -17.93 -3.02
C GLN A 236 -4.34 -18.74 -1.78
N LYS A 237 -3.64 -18.56 -0.66
CA LYS A 237 -3.84 -19.35 0.57
C LYS A 237 -4.91 -18.80 1.52
N THR A 238 -5.36 -17.57 1.33
CA THR A 238 -6.27 -16.89 2.25
C THR A 238 -7.64 -16.62 1.62
N LYS A 239 -8.52 -15.95 2.36
CA LYS A 239 -9.88 -15.59 1.96
C LYS A 239 -10.22 -14.16 2.36
N ASP A 240 -11.24 -13.61 1.72
CA ASP A 240 -11.89 -12.35 2.06
C ASP A 240 -11.06 -11.06 1.93
N ILE A 241 -9.81 -11.13 1.45
CA ILE A 241 -9.05 -9.95 1.03
C ILE A 241 -9.58 -9.46 -0.32
N ASP A 242 -9.74 -8.14 -0.47
CA ASP A 242 -10.09 -7.54 -1.76
C ASP A 242 -8.86 -6.96 -2.48
N LEU A 243 -7.94 -6.36 -1.72
CA LEU A 243 -6.73 -5.71 -2.23
C LEU A 243 -5.53 -5.99 -1.33
N ILE A 244 -4.41 -6.37 -1.94
CA ILE A 244 -3.08 -6.38 -1.34
C ILE A 244 -2.28 -5.25 -1.98
N ILE A 245 -1.78 -4.35 -1.16
CA ILE A 245 -0.81 -3.31 -1.53
C ILE A 245 0.54 -3.78 -1.01
N GLY A 246 1.43 -4.15 -1.94
CA GLY A 246 2.72 -4.76 -1.67
C GLY A 246 3.88 -3.77 -1.55
N GLY A 247 4.97 -4.21 -0.94
CA GLY A 247 6.27 -3.55 -0.83
C GLY A 247 7.44 -4.54 -0.99
N HIS A 248 8.61 -4.22 -0.47
CA HIS A 248 9.80 -5.07 -0.33
C HIS A 248 10.54 -5.47 -1.62
N THR A 249 9.84 -6.01 -2.64
CA THR A 249 10.48 -6.51 -3.88
C THR A 249 10.73 -5.43 -4.93
N HIS A 250 10.31 -4.19 -4.66
CA HIS A 250 10.41 -3.04 -5.56
C HIS A 250 9.77 -3.27 -6.94
N THR A 251 8.72 -4.09 -6.98
CA THR A 251 8.10 -4.53 -8.24
C THR A 251 7.35 -3.37 -8.88
N PHE A 252 7.68 -3.04 -10.12
CA PHE A 252 6.92 -2.07 -10.91
C PHE A 252 5.79 -2.80 -11.65
N LEU A 253 4.56 -2.72 -11.12
CA LEU A 253 3.39 -3.26 -11.80
C LEU A 253 2.71 -2.15 -12.64
N PRO A 254 2.56 -2.32 -13.97
CA PRO A 254 1.86 -1.35 -14.80
C PRO A 254 0.34 -1.34 -14.55
N ALA A 255 -0.18 -2.41 -13.93
CA ALA A 255 -1.57 -2.61 -13.55
C ALA A 255 -1.64 -3.57 -12.35
N PRO A 256 -2.69 -3.50 -11.51
CA PRO A 256 -2.95 -4.52 -10.51
C PRO A 256 -3.05 -5.91 -11.14
N VAL A 257 -2.43 -6.89 -10.51
CA VAL A 257 -2.57 -8.31 -10.86
C VAL A 257 -3.82 -8.86 -10.18
N GLU A 258 -4.61 -9.62 -10.93
CA GLU A 258 -5.76 -10.35 -10.40
C GLU A 258 -5.35 -11.78 -10.09
N GLU A 259 -5.45 -12.19 -8.83
CA GLU A 259 -5.17 -13.56 -8.39
C GLU A 259 -6.42 -14.21 -7.79
N LYS A 260 -6.50 -15.54 -7.78
CA LYS A 260 -7.60 -16.30 -7.18
C LYS A 260 -7.23 -16.74 -5.77
N ASN A 261 -8.10 -16.40 -4.82
CA ASN A 261 -7.96 -16.87 -3.45
C ASN A 261 -8.42 -18.32 -3.26
N ALA A 262 -8.35 -18.82 -2.03
CA ALA A 262 -8.72 -20.20 -1.69
C ALA A 262 -10.19 -20.56 -1.98
N GLU A 263 -11.06 -19.58 -2.28
CA GLU A 263 -12.46 -19.76 -2.69
C GLU A 263 -12.70 -19.43 -4.17
N GLY A 264 -11.65 -19.20 -4.96
CA GLY A 264 -11.75 -18.81 -6.36
C GLY A 264 -12.27 -17.38 -6.58
N LYS A 265 -12.33 -16.55 -5.53
CA LYS A 265 -12.66 -15.12 -5.65
C LYS A 265 -11.41 -14.34 -6.04
N THR A 266 -11.59 -13.25 -6.79
CA THR A 266 -10.48 -12.39 -7.22
C THR A 266 -9.97 -11.55 -6.06
N VAL A 267 -8.65 -11.49 -5.90
CA VAL A 267 -7.91 -10.54 -5.07
C VAL A 267 -7.05 -9.68 -5.99
N LEU A 268 -7.04 -8.37 -5.76
CA LEU A 268 -6.15 -7.47 -6.48
C LEU A 268 -4.82 -7.37 -5.74
N ILE A 269 -3.71 -7.37 -6.47
CA ILE A 269 -2.37 -7.20 -5.92
C ILE A 269 -1.69 -6.08 -6.69
N ASN A 270 -1.15 -5.08 -6.00
CA ASN A 270 -0.48 -3.96 -6.65
C ASN A 270 0.75 -3.47 -5.87
N GLN A 271 1.78 -3.02 -6.59
CA GLN A 271 3.03 -2.45 -6.07
C GLN A 271 3.57 -1.47 -7.10
N VAL A 272 4.13 -0.34 -6.65
CA VAL A 272 4.49 0.79 -7.53
C VAL A 272 5.99 1.07 -7.58
N GLY A 273 6.79 0.01 -7.53
CA GLY A 273 8.24 0.13 -7.62
C GLY A 273 8.85 0.54 -6.30
N TRP A 274 9.62 1.64 -6.26
CA TRP A 274 10.32 2.11 -5.06
C TRP A 274 10.69 3.61 -5.21
N ALA A 275 11.27 4.18 -4.15
CA ALA A 275 11.83 5.53 -4.06
C ALA A 275 10.84 6.67 -4.38
N GLY A 276 9.53 6.40 -4.20
CA GLY A 276 8.49 7.37 -4.54
C GLY A 276 8.53 7.80 -6.01
N LEU A 277 8.91 6.90 -6.92
CA LEU A 277 8.93 7.17 -8.36
C LEU A 277 7.52 7.19 -8.97
N TYR A 278 6.59 6.45 -8.37
CA TYR A 278 5.21 6.35 -8.80
C TYR A 278 4.26 6.46 -7.61
N LEU A 279 3.04 6.92 -7.89
CA LEU A 279 1.90 6.88 -6.99
C LEU A 279 0.86 5.92 -7.57
N GLY A 280 0.52 4.89 -6.81
CA GLY A 280 -0.55 3.98 -7.19
C GLY A 280 -1.91 4.59 -6.89
N ARG A 281 -2.88 4.38 -7.78
CA ARG A 281 -4.28 4.73 -7.57
C ARG A 281 -5.18 3.56 -7.95
N ILE A 282 -6.08 3.19 -7.04
CA ILE A 282 -7.15 2.23 -7.28
C ILE A 282 -8.46 2.86 -6.80
N ASP A 283 -9.40 3.06 -7.71
CA ASP A 283 -10.74 3.52 -7.39
C ASP A 283 -11.66 2.30 -7.29
N PHE A 284 -12.26 2.09 -6.12
CA PHE A 284 -13.31 1.08 -5.95
C PHE A 284 -14.69 1.71 -6.07
N TYR A 285 -15.58 0.99 -6.75
CA TYR A 285 -16.98 1.32 -6.92
C TYR A 285 -17.82 0.21 -6.31
N LEU A 286 -18.63 0.55 -5.30
CA LEU A 286 -19.44 -0.40 -4.55
C LEU A 286 -20.91 -0.12 -4.81
N ASP A 287 -21.62 -1.13 -5.29
CA ASP A 287 -23.07 -1.10 -5.40
C ASP A 287 -23.69 -1.42 -4.03
N PRO A 288 -24.40 -0.48 -3.39
CA PRO A 288 -24.92 -0.68 -2.03
C PRO A 288 -26.04 -1.71 -1.92
N TYR A 289 -26.66 -2.11 -3.05
CA TYR A 289 -27.77 -3.06 -3.06
C TYR A 289 -27.31 -4.48 -3.39
N THR A 290 -26.36 -4.62 -4.32
CA THR A 290 -25.90 -5.93 -4.79
C THR A 290 -24.58 -6.36 -4.16
N GLN A 291 -23.90 -5.45 -3.44
CA GLN A 291 -22.54 -5.62 -2.93
C GLN A 291 -21.49 -5.96 -4.00
N GLN A 292 -21.84 -5.75 -5.29
CA GLN A 292 -20.88 -5.90 -6.36
C GLN A 292 -19.84 -4.79 -6.29
N LYS A 293 -18.58 -5.21 -6.48
CA LYS A 293 -17.42 -4.33 -6.52
C LYS A 293 -16.88 -4.30 -7.94
N SER A 294 -16.55 -3.12 -8.42
CA SER A 294 -15.70 -2.94 -9.59
C SER A 294 -14.58 -1.96 -9.26
N TYR A 295 -13.55 -1.91 -10.11
CA TYR A 295 -12.41 -1.05 -9.87
C TYR A 295 -11.88 -0.42 -11.16
N ALA A 296 -11.24 0.73 -11.00
CA ALA A 296 -10.36 1.34 -12.01
C ALA A 296 -9.00 1.59 -11.37
N TYR A 297 -7.93 1.68 -12.17
CA TYR A 297 -6.60 1.88 -11.64
C TYR A 297 -5.78 2.82 -12.52
N ASN A 298 -4.77 3.43 -11.91
CA ASN A 298 -3.73 4.18 -12.60
C ASN A 298 -2.44 4.13 -11.78
N THR A 299 -1.30 3.93 -12.45
CA THR A 299 0.03 4.03 -11.83
C THR A 299 0.70 5.28 -12.40
N MET A 300 0.78 6.33 -11.58
CA MET A 300 1.16 7.66 -12.04
C MET A 300 2.62 7.95 -11.72
N PRO A 301 3.46 8.29 -12.70
CA PRO A 301 4.84 8.70 -12.41
C PRO A 301 4.85 10.02 -11.63
N ILE A 302 5.77 10.16 -10.68
CA ILE A 302 5.95 11.40 -9.92
C ILE A 302 7.01 12.24 -10.62
N GLU A 303 6.56 13.24 -11.37
CA GLU A 303 7.39 14.09 -12.21
C GLU A 303 7.15 15.59 -11.91
N ALA A 304 7.97 16.47 -12.48
CA ALA A 304 7.93 17.91 -12.19
C ALA A 304 6.62 18.60 -12.59
N ASN A 305 5.87 18.03 -13.54
CA ASN A 305 4.72 18.68 -14.20
C ASN A 305 3.43 18.71 -13.35
N HIS A 306 3.45 18.18 -12.13
CA HIS A 306 2.31 18.17 -11.21
C HIS A 306 2.32 19.34 -10.21
N ILE A 307 3.25 20.29 -10.36
CA ILE A 307 3.34 21.49 -9.54
C ILE A 307 2.72 22.65 -10.35
N THR A 308 1.46 22.98 -10.06
CA THR A 308 0.84 24.26 -10.46
C THR A 308 0.12 24.86 -9.29
#